data_AF-A0A1H0QFF2-F1
#
_entry.id   AF-A0A1H0QFF2-F1
#
_cell.length_a   1.000
_cell.length_b   1.000
_cell.length_c   1.000
_cell.angle_alpha   90.00
_cell.angle_beta   90.00
_cell.angle_gamma   90.00
#
_symmetry.space_group_name_H-M   'P 1'
#
loop_
_entity.id
_entity.type
_entity.pdbx_description
1 polymer ?
#
loop_
_entity_poly.entity_id
_entity_poly.type
_entity_poly.pdbx_seq_one_letter_code
_entity_poly.pdbx_strand_id
1 'polypeptide(L)' 'MSTTNSDDVVSHGINAAQANAEDSESKQKVEELNSLLQSSTTNSSVNEDTSSQE' A
#
# COMPACT_ATOMS: atom_id res chain seq x y z
N MET A 1 -12.58 -10.30 8.78
CA MET A 1 -11.79 -9.51 7.83
C MET A 1 -11.74 -8.08 8.33
N SER A 2 -10.63 -7.64 8.93
CA SER A 2 -10.47 -6.25 9.36
C SER A 2 -9.05 -5.80 9.02
N THR A 3 -8.79 -5.71 7.72
CA THR A 3 -7.61 -5.03 7.14
C THR A 3 -7.83 -3.53 7.00
N THR A 4 -9.02 -3.04 7.35
CA THR A 4 -9.46 -1.63 7.18
C THR A 4 -8.54 -0.61 7.87
N ASN A 5 -7.84 -0.98 8.94
CA ASN A 5 -6.91 -0.06 9.62
C ASN A 5 -5.55 0.10 8.92
N SER A 6 -5.08 -0.92 8.20
CA SER A 6 -3.75 -0.89 7.57
C SER A 6 -3.75 -0.12 6.25
N ASP A 7 -4.83 -0.23 5.46
CA ASP A 7 -5.00 0.58 4.25
C ASP A 7 -5.09 2.06 4.56
N ASP A 8 -5.74 2.42 5.68
CA ASP A 8 -5.92 3.82 6.06
C ASP A 8 -4.58 4.48 6.41
N VAL A 9 -3.74 3.85 7.25
CA VAL A 9 -2.41 4.41 7.62
C VAL A 9 -1.45 4.49 6.43
N VAL A 10 -1.49 3.51 5.53
CA VAL A 10 -0.69 3.54 4.30
C VAL A 10 -1.15 4.67 3.39
N SER A 11 -2.47 4.79 3.16
CA SER A 11 -3.03 5.86 2.34
C SER A 11 -2.73 7.24 2.93
N HIS A 12 -2.79 7.39 4.26
CA HIS A 12 -2.46 8.63 4.95
C HIS A 12 -0.99 9.00 4.79
N GLY A 13 -0.08 8.03 4.95
CA GLY A 13 1.36 8.22 4.76
C GLY A 13 1.72 8.60 3.33
N ILE A 14 1.13 7.92 2.34
CA ILE A 14 1.33 8.24 0.92
C ILE A 14 0.79 9.63 0.59
N ASN A 15 -0.42 9.97 1.04
CA ASN A 15 -1.02 11.29 0.82
C ASN A 15 -0.19 12.41 1.46
N ALA A 16 0.30 12.20 2.69
CA ALA A 16 1.19 13.16 3.35
C ALA A 16 2.52 13.31 2.59
N ALA A 17 3.12 12.21 2.12
CA ALA A 17 4.34 12.25 1.34
C ALA A 17 4.12 12.97 -0.01
N GLN A 18 2.97 12.76 -0.66
CA GLN A 18 2.62 13.39 -1.93
C GLN A 18 2.37 14.90 -1.76
N ALA A 19 1.77 15.31 -0.65
CA ALA A 19 1.56 16.71 -0.30
C ALA A 19 2.87 17.45 0.06
N ASN A 20 3.86 16.74 0.62
CA ASN A 20 5.18 17.29 0.95
C ASN A 20 6.22 17.15 -0.17
N ALA A 21 5.93 16.36 -1.21
CA ALA A 21 6.81 16.21 -2.36
C ALA A 21 6.71 17.46 -3.26
N GLU A 22 7.66 18.37 -3.11
CA GLU A 22 7.68 19.64 -3.86
C GLU A 22 8.34 19.47 -5.25
N ASP A 23 9.35 18.62 -5.34
CA ASP A 23 10.11 18.34 -6.57
C ASP A 23 9.58 17.13 -7.35
N SER A 24 9.85 17.12 -8.65
CA SER A 24 9.34 16.07 -9.57
C SER A 24 9.88 14.67 -9.25
N GLU A 25 11.09 14.57 -8.71
CA GLU A 25 11.70 13.28 -8.37
C GLU A 25 11.01 12.66 -7.15
N SER A 26 10.77 13.46 -6.11
CA SER A 26 10.03 13.05 -4.92
C SER A 26 8.59 12.64 -5.25
N LYS A 27 7.93 13.36 -6.16
CA LYS A 27 6.57 12.99 -6.62
C LYS A 27 6.56 11.62 -7.30
N GLN A 28 7.51 11.38 -8.20
CA GLN A 28 7.64 10.08 -8.89
C GLN A 28 7.89 8.95 -7.89
N LYS A 29 8.77 9.14 -6.91
CA LYS A 29 9.05 8.13 -5.88
C LYS A 29 7.83 7.79 -5.03
N VAL A 30 6.99 8.78 -4.69
CA VAL A 30 5.74 8.54 -3.94
C VAL A 30 4.72 7.77 -4.77
N GLU A 31 4.60 8.08 -6.06
CA GLU A 31 3.73 7.34 -6.99
C GLU A 31 4.17 5.88 -7.17
N GLU A 32 5.48 5.66 -7.33
CA GLU A 32 6.06 4.32 -7.47
C GLU A 32 5.88 3.50 -6.20
N LEU A 33 6.08 4.11 -5.03
CA LEU A 33 5.84 3.50 -3.72
C LEU A 33 4.37 3.08 -3.57
N ASN A 34 3.42 3.95 -3.93
CA ASN A 34 1.99 3.64 -3.88
C ASN A 34 1.64 2.41 -4.72
N SER A 35 2.13 2.34 -5.96
CA SER A 35 1.91 1.20 -6.85
C SER A 35 2.51 -0.10 -6.30
N LEU A 36 3.69 -0.01 -5.67
CA LEU A 36 4.37 -1.17 -5.09
C LEU A 36 3.63 -1.70 -3.85
N LEU A 37 3.08 -0.80 -3.02
CA LEU A 37 2.30 -1.19 -1.84
C LEU A 37 0.97 -1.83 -2.24
N GLN A 38 0.25 -1.28 -3.22
CA GLN A 38 -0.98 -1.90 -3.75
C GLN A 38 -0.72 -3.30 -4.36
N SER A 39 0.43 -3.47 -5.01
CA SER A 39 0.82 -4.78 -5.55
C SER A 39 1.19 -5.77 -4.44
N SER A 40 1.83 -5.28 -3.36
CA SER A 40 2.26 -6.10 -2.23
C SER A 40 1.10 -6.53 -1.34
N THR A 41 0.11 -5.66 -1.11
CA THR A 41 -1.12 -6.01 -0.37
C THR A 41 -1.97 -7.01 -1.14
N THR A 42 -1.99 -6.93 -2.49
CA THR A 42 -2.66 -7.91 -3.35
C THR A 42 -1.99 -9.28 -3.27
N ASN A 43 -0.65 -9.34 -3.26
CA ASN A 43 0.08 -10.62 -3.20
C ASN A 43 0.05 -11.28 -1.82
N SER A 44 -0.10 -10.52 -0.73
CA SER A 44 -0.23 -11.10 0.61
C SER A 44 -1.59 -11.77 0.84
N SER A 45 -2.61 -11.43 0.05
CA SER A 45 -3.94 -12.05 0.15
C SER A 45 -4.06 -13.39 -0.61
N VAL A 46 -3.05 -13.78 -1.39
CA VAL A 46 -3.05 -15.02 -2.19
C VAL A 46 -2.41 -16.22 -1.45
N ASN A 47 -1.81 -16.01 -0.28
CA ASN A 47 -1.11 -17.07 0.44
C ASN A 47 -1.75 -17.48 1.79
N GLU A 48 -2.99 -17.05 2.06
CA GLU A 48 -3.74 -17.43 3.28
C GLU A 48 -5.08 -18.15 3.01
N ASP A 49 -5.33 -18.65 1.79
CA ASP A 49 -6.59 -19.38 1.47
C ASP A 49 -6.37 -20.73 0.77
N THR A 50 -5.30 -21.46 1.11
CA THR A 50 -5.16 -22.88 0.71
C THR A 50 -4.81 -23.85 1.84
N SER A 51 -4.82 -23.40 3.10
CA SER A 51 -4.39 -24.26 4.23
C SER A 51 -5.29 -24.13 5.46
N SER A 52 -6.61 -24.23 5.30
CA SER A 52 -7.55 -24.59 6.38
C SER A 52 -8.91 -24.99 5.80
N GLN A 53 -8.98 -26.17 5.19
CA GLN A 53 -10.24 -26.88 5.01
C GLN A 53 -9.98 -28.36 5.31
N GLU A 54 -9.98 -28.70 6.59
CA GLU A 54 -10.33 -30.05 7.06
C GLU A 54 -11.85 -30.13 7.28
#